data_AF-A0A5K0V729-F1
#
_entry.id   AF-A0A5K0V729-F1
#
_cell.length_a   1.000
_cell.length_b   1.000
_cell.length_c   1.000
_cell.angle_alpha   90.00
_cell.angle_beta   90.00
_cell.angle_gamma   90.00
#
_symmetry.space_group_name_H-M   'P 1'
#
loop_
_entity.id
_entity.type
_entity.pdbx_description
1 polymer ?
#
loop_
_entity_poly.entity_id
_entity_poly.type
_entity_poly.pdbx_seq_one_letter_code
_entity_poly.pdbx_strand_id
1 'polypeptide(L)' 'VISKELFRVLRTKHGDEFDSFISEKICPIAGDMAVEDLGIQETHLKQEIMEEVDIIANVAATTSFDE' A
#
# COMPACT_ATOMS: atom_id res chain seq x y z
N VAL A 1 6.81 6.66 -2.65
CA VAL A 1 6.90 5.26 -3.15
C VAL A 1 6.77 5.20 -4.67
N ILE A 2 5.72 5.76 -5.25
CA ILE A 2 5.42 5.66 -6.69
C ILE A 2 6.46 6.35 -7.60
N SER A 3 7.17 7.37 -7.09
CA SER A 3 8.26 8.05 -7.80
C SER A 3 9.55 7.23 -7.95
N LYS A 4 9.66 6.05 -7.32
CA LYS A 4 10.88 5.22 -7.37
C LYS A 4 11.11 4.66 -8.78
N GLU A 5 12.36 4.32 -9.07
CA GLU A 5 12.78 3.79 -10.38
C GLU A 5 12.12 2.45 -10.75
N LEU A 6 11.68 1.70 -9.74
CA LEU A 6 10.93 0.44 -9.92
C LEU A 6 9.69 0.62 -10.81
N PHE A 7 9.09 1.81 -10.84
CA PHE A 7 7.90 2.11 -11.65
C PHE A 7 8.23 2.67 -13.05
N ARG A 8 9.51 2.73 -13.48
CA ARG A 8 9.90 3.31 -14.78
C ARG A 8 9.13 2.71 -15.94
N VAL A 9 9.04 1.38 -16.01
CA VAL A 9 8.37 0.68 -17.13
C VAL A 9 6.90 1.09 -17.22
N LEU A 10 6.22 1.20 -16.08
CA LEU A 10 4.82 1.63 -16.03
C LEU A 10 4.67 3.10 -16.42
N ARG A 11 5.56 3.99 -15.96
CA ARG A 11 5.57 5.40 -16.39
C ARG A 11 5.78 5.56 -17.89
N THR A 12 6.73 4.82 -18.47
CA THR A 12 6.96 4.85 -19.92
C THR A 12 5.76 4.31 -20.70
N LYS A 13 5.07 3.30 -20.17
CA LYS A 13 3.90 2.69 -20.81
C LYS A 13 2.66 3.59 -20.78
N HIS A 14 2.42 4.28 -19.67
CA HIS A 14 1.20 5.07 -19.44
C HIS A 14 1.38 6.57 -19.69
N GLY A 15 2.62 7.07 -19.80
CA GLY A 15 2.90 8.47 -20.09
C GLY A 15 2.21 9.42 -19.11
N ASP A 16 1.52 10.42 -19.66
CA ASP A 16 0.81 11.45 -18.89
C ASP A 16 -0.38 10.88 -18.08
N GLU A 17 -0.90 9.70 -18.45
CA GLU A 17 -2.02 9.05 -17.74
C GLU A 17 -1.56 8.22 -16.53
N PHE A 18 -0.24 8.10 -16.29
CA PHE A 18 0.31 7.25 -15.25
C PHE A 18 -0.26 7.57 -13.85
N ASP A 19 -0.42 8.86 -13.52
CA ASP A 19 -0.90 9.28 -12.20
C ASP A 19 -2.39 8.91 -11.99
N SER A 20 -3.23 9.00 -13.03
CA SER A 20 -4.62 8.52 -12.96
C SER A 20 -4.66 7.01 -12.83
N PHE A 21 -3.90 6.31 -13.68
CA PHE A 21 -3.83 4.85 -13.69
C PHE A 21 -3.45 4.28 -12.33
N ILE A 22 -2.41 4.83 -11.68
CA ILE A 22 -1.94 4.28 -10.40
C ILE A 22 -2.89 4.61 -9.24
N SER A 23 -3.54 5.78 -9.29
CA SER A 23 -4.50 6.20 -8.27
C SER A 23 -5.74 5.31 -8.26
N GLU A 24 -6.15 4.76 -9.40
CA GLU A 24 -7.23 3.78 -9.51
C GLU A 24 -6.85 2.39 -8.97
N LYS A 25 -5.55 2.09 -8.78
CA LYS A 25 -5.07 0.76 -8.37
C LYS A 25 -4.63 0.67 -6.92
N ILE A 26 -4.48 1.81 -6.23
CA ILE A 26 -3.92 1.86 -4.89
C ILE A 26 -4.91 2.55 -3.95
N CYS A 27 -5.29 1.85 -2.88
CA CYS A 27 -6.00 2.43 -1.75
C CYS A 27 -5.05 2.45 -0.54
N PRO A 28 -4.40 3.58 -0.21
CA PRO A 28 -3.52 3.67 0.95
C PRO A 28 -4.35 3.74 2.23
N ILE A 29 -4.03 2.88 3.20
CA ILE A 29 -4.68 2.84 4.51
C ILE A 29 -3.62 3.17 5.56
N ALA A 30 -3.91 4.17 6.41
CA ALA A 30 -3.04 4.51 7.52
C ALA A 30 -3.15 3.43 8.61
N GLY A 31 -2.01 2.95 9.10
CA GLY A 31 -1.97 1.93 10.14
C GLY A 31 -0.56 1.69 10.68
N ASP A 32 -0.48 0.96 11.77
CA ASP A 32 0.75 0.55 12.46
C ASP A 32 0.66 -0.93 12.81
N MET A 33 1.62 -1.73 12.34
CA MET A 33 1.67 -3.16 12.57
C MET A 33 1.84 -3.52 14.06
N ALA A 34 2.44 -2.64 14.86
CA ALA A 34 2.64 -2.87 16.29
C ALA A 34 1.37 -2.66 17.12
N VAL A 35 0.30 -2.13 16.52
CA VAL A 35 -0.97 -1.82 17.19
C VAL A 35 -2.04 -2.84 16.78
N GLU A 36 -2.90 -3.20 17.73
CA GLU A 36 -4.04 -4.10 17.48
C GLU A 36 -4.90 -3.58 16.31
N ASP A 37 -5.38 -4.50 15.48
CA ASP A 37 -6.12 -4.20 14.26
C ASP A 37 -5.40 -3.23 13.30
N LEU A 38 -4.05 -3.26 13.29
CA LEU A 38 -3.21 -2.33 12.54
C LEU A 38 -3.44 -0.86 12.92
N GLY A 39 -4.02 -0.58 14.09
CA GLY A 39 -4.44 0.76 14.51
C GLY A 39 -5.70 1.29 13.82
N ILE A 40 -6.38 0.50 12.98
CA ILE A 40 -7.58 0.91 12.24
C ILE A 40 -8.79 0.94 13.20
N GLN A 41 -9.36 2.14 13.38
CA GLN A 41 -10.47 2.35 14.31
C GLN A 41 -11.83 2.14 13.62
N GLU A 42 -11.89 2.41 12.33
CA GLU A 42 -13.10 2.35 11.52
C GLU A 42 -13.53 0.91 11.26
N THR A 43 -14.58 0.45 11.95
CA THR A 43 -15.09 -0.92 11.82
C THR A 43 -15.46 -1.29 10.38
N HIS A 44 -16.04 -0.36 9.60
CA HIS A 44 -16.40 -0.62 8.21
C HIS A 44 -15.18 -0.91 7.34
N LEU A 45 -14.07 -0.19 7.56
CA LEU A 45 -12.84 -0.39 6.81
C LEU A 45 -12.21 -1.74 7.14
N LYS A 46 -12.23 -2.14 8.42
CA LYS A 46 -11.77 -3.47 8.83
C LYS A 46 -12.59 -4.58 8.16
N GLN A 47 -13.90 -4.42 8.13
CA GLN A 47 -14.79 -5.38 7.48
C GLN A 47 -14.52 -5.46 5.97
N GLU A 48 -14.41 -4.33 5.28
CA GLU A 48 -14.11 -4.28 3.84
C GLU A 48 -12.77 -4.96 3.52
N ILE A 49 -11.72 -4.70 4.30
CA ILE A 49 -10.43 -5.39 4.14
C ILE A 49 -10.59 -6.90 4.32
N MET A 50 -11.35 -7.35 5.33
CA MET A 50 -11.55 -8.78 5.60
C MET A 50 -12.38 -9.48 4.52
N GLU A 51 -13.29 -8.77 3.86
CA GLU A 51 -14.17 -9.30 2.81
C GLU A 51 -13.52 -9.28 1.43
N GLU A 52 -12.78 -8.22 1.09
CA GLU A 52 -12.27 -7.98 -0.26
C GLU A 52 -10.80 -8.38 -0.47
N VAL A 53 -10.02 -8.59 0.60
CA VAL A 53 -8.59 -8.98 0.47
C VAL A 53 -8.43 -10.49 0.38
N ASP A 54 -8.01 -10.95 -0.81
CA ASP A 54 -7.70 -12.36 -1.04
C ASP A 54 -6.30 -12.78 -0.56
N ILE A 55 -5.33 -11.86 -0.61
CA ILE A 55 -3.91 -12.16 -0.40
C ILE A 55 -3.26 -11.11 0.48
N ILE A 56 -2.56 -11.56 1.52
CA ILE A 56 -1.76 -10.72 2.41
C ILE A 56 -0.28 -11.01 2.16
N ALA A 57 0.45 -9.98 1.72
CA ALA A 57 1.90 -10.01 1.63
C ALA A 57 2.51 -9.19 2.78
N ASN A 58 2.94 -9.84 3.85
CA ASN A 58 3.54 -9.16 4.99
C ASN A 58 5.06 -8.93 4.76
N VAL A 59 5.41 -7.71 4.38
CA VAL A 59 6.81 -7.30 4.10
C VAL A 59 7.26 -6.17 5.04
N ALA A 60 6.37 -5.62 5.85
CA ALA A 60 6.71 -4.49 6.70
C ALA A 60 7.55 -4.95 7.91
N ALA A 61 8.67 -4.27 8.10
CA ALA A 61 9.62 -4.53 9.16
C ALA A 61 10.42 -3.24 9.42
N THR A 62 10.75 -2.98 10.68
CA THR A 62 11.74 -1.95 11.01
C THR A 62 13.13 -2.55 10.81
N THR A 63 13.84 -2.09 9.80
CA THR A 63 15.24 -2.48 9.57
C THR A 63 16.13 -1.37 10.13
N SER A 64 16.84 -1.65 11.21
CA SER A 64 17.96 -0.82 11.68
C SER A 64 19.27 -1.41 11.18
N PHE A 65 20.20 -0.54 10.79
CA PHE A 65 21.60 -0.92 10.61
C PHE A 65 22.31 -0.45 11.88
N ASP A 66 22.53 -1.37 12.82
CA ASP A 66 23.48 -1.14 13.90
C ASP A 66 24.89 -1.30 13.29
N GLU A 67 25.65 -0.20 13.21
CA GLU A 67 27.09 -0.22 12.92
C GLU A 67 27.92 -0.51 14.17
#